data_AF-A0A1G9MK13-F1
#
_entry.id   AF-A0A1G9MK13-F1
#
_cell.length_a   1.000
_cell.length_b   1.000
_cell.length_c   1.000
_cell.angle_alpha   90.00
_cell.angle_beta   90.00
_cell.angle_gamma   90.00
#
_symmetry.space_group_name_H-M   'P 1'
#
loop_
_entity.id
_entity.type
_entity.pdbx_description
1 polymer ?
#
loop_
_entity_poly.entity_id
_entity_poly.type
_entity_poly.pdbx_seq_one_letter_code
_entity_poly.pdbx_strand_id
1 'polypeptide(L)'
;MRHNLDKFKLHWRERLDSWTEANQGAIEKKYAQSFWSDFLACFGISAARMDLFEQDAKRASTGNTGYIDLFWPSVVIGEAKKPGVDLQLAVDQARDYLQGGSVSATEQPRYILASDFETFRLLRLGDPEQRFDVTFPLGEVTDHVDELKFLAGYDESMTREEEQAASIKASKIMANLFTAMAGDEVDEDVADAAPTNPQDEDEEVQRTSVFLTRLLFLLFGDDAGLWEQDRYLSCPLRFPSDCR
;
A
#
# COMPACT_ATOMS: atom_id res chain seq x y z
N MET A 1 2.89 19.02 -0.03
CA MET A 1 1.59 18.37 0.25
C MET A 1 0.44 19.37 0.22
N ARG A 2 0.30 20.30 1.19
CA ARG A 2 -0.79 21.30 1.23
C ARG A 2 -1.03 22.03 -0.11
N HIS A 3 0.02 22.62 -0.70
CA HIS A 3 -0.06 23.27 -2.02
C HIS A 3 -0.53 22.36 -3.16
N ASN A 4 -0.19 21.07 -3.13
CA ASN A 4 -0.64 20.10 -4.14
C ASN A 4 -2.14 19.82 -3.97
N LEU A 5 -2.60 19.68 -2.72
CA LEU A 5 -4.02 19.50 -2.40
C LEU A 5 -4.85 20.75 -2.74
N ASP A 6 -4.30 21.95 -2.57
CA ASP A 6 -4.94 23.19 -3.02
C ASP A 6 -5.13 23.21 -4.55
N LYS A 7 -4.13 22.76 -5.31
CA LYS A 7 -4.28 22.61 -6.77
C LYS A 7 -5.28 21.53 -7.15
N PHE A 8 -5.23 20.38 -6.46
CA PHE A 8 -6.13 19.26 -6.66
C PHE A 8 -7.59 19.67 -6.47
N LYS A 9 -7.92 20.33 -5.35
CA LYS A 9 -9.30 20.75 -5.07
C LYS A 9 -9.82 21.77 -6.07
N LEU A 10 -8.97 22.69 -6.55
CA LEU A 10 -9.34 23.65 -7.60
C LEU A 10 -9.60 22.94 -8.93
N HIS A 11 -8.68 22.06 -9.35
CA HIS A 11 -8.81 21.28 -10.58
C HIS A 11 -10.09 20.44 -10.61
N TRP A 12 -10.37 19.74 -9.51
CA TRP A 12 -11.54 18.88 -9.41
C TRP A 12 -12.84 19.66 -9.24
N ARG A 13 -12.81 20.85 -8.62
CA ARG A 13 -13.98 21.74 -8.59
C ARG A 13 -14.39 22.19 -9.99
N GLU A 14 -13.43 22.70 -10.79
CA GLU A 14 -13.69 23.10 -12.17
C GLU A 14 -14.22 21.93 -13.02
N ARG A 15 -13.68 20.74 -12.79
CA ARG A 15 -14.10 19.52 -13.48
C ARG A 15 -15.53 19.11 -13.11
N LEU A 16 -15.90 19.17 -11.83
CA LEU A 16 -17.23 18.82 -11.35
C LEU A 16 -18.29 19.81 -11.85
N ASP A 17 -17.98 21.10 -11.87
CA ASP A 17 -18.89 22.14 -12.41
C ASP A 17 -19.23 21.84 -13.89
N SER A 18 -18.24 21.38 -14.66
CA SER A 18 -18.46 20.98 -16.06
C SER A 18 -19.32 19.73 -16.23
N TRP A 19 -19.44 18.89 -15.19
CA TRP A 19 -20.27 17.67 -15.24
C TRP A 19 -21.73 17.96 -14.96
N THR A 20 -22.04 18.92 -14.08
CA THR A 20 -23.41 19.36 -13.85
C THR A 20 -24.04 19.88 -15.15
N GLU A 21 -23.23 20.44 -16.05
CA GLU A 21 -23.65 20.90 -17.38
C GLU A 21 -23.81 19.75 -18.39
N ALA A 22 -23.07 18.65 -18.23
CA ALA A 22 -23.02 17.51 -19.16
C ALA A 22 -23.59 16.24 -18.53
N ASN A 23 -24.90 16.02 -18.69
CA ASN A 23 -25.63 14.85 -18.15
C ASN A 23 -25.15 13.51 -18.79
N GLN A 24 -24.12 12.85 -18.23
CA GLN A 24 -23.55 11.62 -18.80
C GLN A 24 -23.26 10.52 -17.76
N GLY A 25 -23.95 9.39 -17.92
CA GLY A 25 -23.85 8.21 -17.06
C GLY A 25 -22.73 7.21 -17.41
N ALA A 26 -21.96 7.43 -18.48
CA ALA A 26 -20.88 6.52 -18.96
C ALA A 26 -19.46 7.00 -18.60
N ILE A 27 -19.38 8.05 -17.78
CA ILE A 27 -18.14 8.76 -17.45
C ILE A 27 -17.49 8.18 -16.17
N GLU A 28 -18.27 7.69 -15.20
CA GLU A 28 -17.82 7.38 -13.83
C GLU A 28 -16.49 6.61 -13.70
N LYS A 29 -16.30 5.46 -14.38
CA LYS A 29 -15.11 4.62 -14.18
C LYS A 29 -13.79 5.30 -14.60
N LYS A 30 -13.78 5.99 -15.74
CA LYS A 30 -12.60 6.70 -16.22
C LYS A 30 -12.21 7.84 -15.29
N TYR A 31 -13.19 8.43 -14.62
CA TYR A 31 -12.99 9.58 -13.76
C TYR A 31 -12.60 9.17 -12.35
N ALA A 32 -13.06 8.03 -11.84
CA ALA A 32 -12.56 7.43 -10.61
C ALA A 32 -11.04 7.19 -10.68
N GLN A 33 -10.55 6.57 -11.77
CA GLN A 33 -9.12 6.36 -11.96
C GLN A 33 -8.33 7.67 -12.01
N SER A 34 -8.83 8.67 -12.76
CA SER A 34 -8.18 9.98 -12.85
C SER A 34 -8.15 10.68 -11.48
N PHE A 35 -9.24 10.59 -10.72
CA PHE A 35 -9.38 11.18 -9.39
C PHE A 35 -8.38 10.60 -8.40
N TRP A 36 -8.31 9.28 -8.31
CA TRP A 36 -7.37 8.62 -7.41
C TRP A 36 -5.93 8.90 -7.81
N SER A 37 -5.62 8.88 -9.11
CA SER A 37 -4.29 9.22 -9.61
C SER A 37 -3.86 10.64 -9.23
N ASP A 38 -4.72 11.65 -9.48
CA ASP A 38 -4.44 13.04 -9.13
C ASP A 38 -4.32 13.24 -7.61
N PHE A 39 -5.16 12.54 -6.85
CA PHE A 39 -5.16 12.61 -5.39
C PHE A 39 -3.89 12.01 -4.81
N LEU A 40 -3.51 10.80 -5.22
CA LEU A 40 -2.30 10.10 -4.75
C LEU A 40 -1.02 10.84 -5.19
N ALA A 41 -1.03 11.49 -6.35
CA ALA A 41 0.07 12.35 -6.80
C ALA A 41 0.34 13.51 -5.83
N CYS A 42 -0.65 13.97 -5.07
CA CYS A 42 -0.45 15.00 -4.04
C CYS A 42 0.48 14.54 -2.91
N PHE A 43 0.59 13.22 -2.72
CA PHE A 43 1.40 12.54 -1.71
C PHE A 43 2.70 11.94 -2.28
N GLY A 44 3.00 12.17 -3.57
CA GLY A 44 4.22 11.70 -4.21
C GLY A 44 4.12 10.31 -4.84
N ILE A 45 2.92 9.73 -4.90
CA ILE A 45 2.67 8.44 -5.55
C ILE A 45 2.40 8.70 -7.02
N SER A 46 3.19 8.10 -7.92
CA SER A 46 3.05 8.37 -9.35
C SER A 46 1.84 7.66 -9.98
N ALA A 47 1.24 8.31 -10.97
CA ALA A 47 0.14 7.76 -11.77
C ALA A 47 0.48 6.41 -12.44
N ALA A 48 1.77 6.16 -12.73
CA ALA A 48 2.23 4.90 -13.31
C ALA A 48 2.06 3.69 -12.36
N ARG A 49 1.91 3.94 -11.05
CA ARG A 49 1.62 2.92 -10.05
C ARG A 49 0.11 2.73 -9.82
N MET A 50 -0.75 3.57 -10.42
CA MET A 50 -2.21 3.48 -10.22
C MET A 50 -2.77 2.14 -10.71
N ASP A 51 -2.26 1.63 -11.83
CA ASP A 51 -2.64 0.29 -12.35
C ASP A 51 -2.30 -0.84 -11.35
N LEU A 52 -1.33 -0.65 -10.46
CA LEU A 52 -0.96 -1.62 -9.41
C LEU A 52 -1.89 -1.55 -8.19
N PHE A 53 -2.62 -0.45 -8.05
CA PHE A 53 -3.58 -0.26 -6.96
C PHE A 53 -5.00 -0.64 -7.36
N GLU A 54 -5.23 -1.03 -8.61
CA GLU A 54 -6.53 -1.54 -9.05
C GLU A 54 -6.53 -3.07 -8.95
N GLN A 55 -7.55 -3.66 -8.33
CA GLN A 55 -7.59 -5.11 -8.12
C GLN A 55 -9.01 -5.68 -8.25
N ASP A 56 -9.09 -6.86 -8.89
CA ASP A 56 -10.29 -7.70 -8.84
C ASP A 56 -10.41 -8.37 -7.47
N ALA A 57 -11.57 -8.24 -6.84
CA ALA A 57 -11.82 -8.82 -5.52
C ALA A 57 -13.17 -9.54 -5.45
N LYS A 58 -13.22 -10.63 -4.68
CA LYS A 58 -14.46 -11.34 -4.39
C LYS A 58 -15.23 -10.63 -3.29
N ARG A 59 -16.54 -10.57 -3.44
CA ARG A 59 -17.48 -10.05 -2.45
C ARG A 59 -17.93 -11.15 -1.50
N ALA A 60 -17.91 -10.90 -0.19
CA ALA A 60 -18.40 -11.86 0.80
C ALA A 60 -19.90 -12.11 0.66
N SER A 61 -20.65 -11.03 0.42
CA SER A 61 -22.12 -11.03 0.35
C SER A 61 -22.68 -11.85 -0.82
N THR A 62 -22.03 -11.79 -1.99
CA THR A 62 -22.55 -12.37 -3.23
C THR A 62 -21.69 -13.50 -3.81
N GLY A 63 -20.44 -13.64 -3.37
CA GLY A 63 -19.48 -14.59 -3.95
C GLY A 63 -18.97 -14.22 -5.35
N ASN A 64 -19.48 -13.12 -5.93
CA ASN A 64 -19.08 -12.64 -7.24
C ASN A 64 -17.80 -11.80 -7.16
N THR A 65 -17.07 -11.76 -8.27
CA THR A 65 -15.92 -10.87 -8.45
C THR A 65 -16.41 -9.46 -8.79
N GLY A 66 -15.85 -8.46 -8.13
CA GLY A 66 -16.01 -7.04 -8.41
C GLY A 66 -14.66 -6.36 -8.58
N TYR A 67 -14.70 -5.08 -8.92
CA TYR A 67 -13.53 -4.23 -9.09
C TYR A 67 -13.35 -3.33 -7.87
N ILE A 68 -12.11 -3.17 -7.41
CA ILE A 68 -11.72 -2.17 -6.42
C ILE A 68 -11.00 -1.03 -7.16
N ASP A 69 -11.42 0.21 -6.93
CA ASP A 69 -10.83 1.39 -7.57
C ASP A 69 -9.44 1.73 -7.00
N LEU A 70 -9.24 1.54 -5.70
CA LEU A 70 -7.98 1.78 -5.01
C LEU A 70 -7.76 0.71 -3.95
N PHE A 71 -6.65 -0.01 -4.06
CA PHE A 71 -6.21 -1.01 -3.10
C PHE A 71 -4.70 -0.95 -2.95
N TRP A 72 -4.26 -0.46 -1.79
CA TRP A 72 -2.89 -0.51 -1.36
C TRP A 72 -2.79 -1.45 -0.16
N PRO A 73 -2.20 -2.66 -0.35
CA PRO A 73 -2.08 -3.67 0.70
C PRO A 73 -1.51 -3.10 2.00
N SER A 74 -2.13 -3.46 3.13
CA SER A 74 -1.79 -2.99 4.49
C SER A 74 -1.96 -1.49 4.76
N VAL A 75 -2.30 -0.69 3.75
CA VAL A 75 -2.41 0.77 3.87
C VAL A 75 -3.87 1.18 3.73
N VAL A 76 -4.44 1.14 2.53
CA VAL A 76 -5.78 1.71 2.27
C VAL A 76 -6.54 0.91 1.22
N ILE A 77 -7.85 0.79 1.42
CA ILE A 77 -8.80 0.43 0.37
C ILE A 77 -9.69 1.64 0.10
N GLY A 78 -9.95 1.95 -1.17
CA GLY A 78 -10.78 3.06 -1.58
C GLY A 78 -11.75 2.72 -2.69
N GLU A 79 -12.89 3.39 -2.64
CA GLU A 79 -14.00 3.20 -3.56
C GLU A 79 -14.60 4.57 -3.88
N ALA A 80 -14.77 4.86 -5.16
CA ALA A 80 -15.41 6.08 -5.63
C ALA A 80 -16.86 5.80 -6.06
N LYS A 81 -17.74 6.78 -5.88
CA LYS A 81 -19.13 6.76 -6.38
C LYS A 81 -19.44 8.02 -7.16
N LYS A 82 -20.49 7.99 -7.97
CA LYS A 82 -21.04 9.22 -8.57
C LYS A 82 -21.32 10.28 -7.50
N PRO A 83 -21.18 11.57 -7.85
CA PRO A 83 -21.56 12.67 -6.96
C PRO A 83 -22.98 12.53 -6.41
N GLY A 84 -23.14 12.78 -5.11
CA GLY A 84 -24.43 12.73 -4.41
C GLY A 84 -24.90 11.34 -3.99
N VAL A 85 -24.09 10.30 -4.21
CA VAL A 85 -24.35 8.94 -3.69
C VAL A 85 -23.88 8.87 -2.23
N ASP A 86 -24.65 8.17 -1.40
CA ASP A 86 -24.27 7.93 0.00
C ASP A 86 -22.94 7.14 0.10
N LEU A 87 -21.94 7.76 0.72
CA LEU A 87 -20.61 7.17 0.94
C LEU A 87 -20.64 5.95 1.85
N GLN A 88 -21.70 5.73 2.65
CA GLN A 88 -21.87 4.49 3.40
C GLN A 88 -21.89 3.27 2.46
N LEU A 89 -22.47 3.40 1.26
CA LEU A 89 -22.47 2.32 0.26
C LEU A 89 -21.06 1.97 -0.21
N ALA A 90 -20.19 2.98 -0.36
CA ALA A 90 -18.79 2.78 -0.74
C ALA A 90 -18.01 2.10 0.39
N VAL A 91 -18.23 2.53 1.64
CA VAL A 91 -17.61 1.92 2.83
C VAL A 91 -18.05 0.46 3.00
N ASP A 92 -19.35 0.18 2.86
CA ASP A 92 -19.88 -1.17 2.98
C ASP A 92 -19.34 -2.09 1.88
N GLN A 93 -19.22 -1.57 0.65
CA GLN A 93 -18.60 -2.29 -0.45
C GLN A 93 -17.12 -2.60 -0.18
N ALA A 94 -16.34 -1.63 0.31
CA ALA A 94 -14.95 -1.86 0.70
C ALA A 94 -14.86 -2.95 1.77
N ARG A 95 -15.69 -2.91 2.81
CA ARG A 95 -15.74 -3.94 3.86
C ARG A 95 -16.13 -5.32 3.31
N ASP A 96 -17.07 -5.38 2.38
CA ASP A 96 -17.52 -6.62 1.74
C ASP A 96 -16.38 -7.29 0.95
N TYR A 97 -15.51 -6.49 0.31
CA TYR A 97 -14.29 -7.02 -0.32
C TYR A 97 -13.27 -7.54 0.69
N LEU A 98 -13.05 -6.83 1.80
CA LEU A 98 -12.15 -7.28 2.87
C LEU A 98 -12.61 -8.59 3.52
N GLN A 99 -13.93 -8.83 3.55
CA GLN A 99 -14.53 -10.06 4.08
C GLN A 99 -14.63 -11.18 3.05
N GLY A 100 -14.49 -10.89 1.75
CA GLY A 100 -14.70 -11.84 0.66
C GLY A 100 -13.58 -12.85 0.44
N GLY A 101 -12.54 -12.82 1.29
CA GLY A 101 -11.44 -13.79 1.30
C GLY A 101 -10.39 -13.58 0.21
N SER A 102 -10.47 -12.48 -0.56
CA SER A 102 -9.45 -12.09 -1.55
C SER A 102 -8.26 -11.35 -0.94
N VAL A 103 -8.40 -10.84 0.28
CA VAL A 103 -7.36 -10.11 1.00
C VAL A 103 -6.87 -10.98 2.15
N SER A 104 -5.57 -11.28 2.18
CA SER A 104 -5.00 -12.04 3.29
C SER A 104 -4.99 -11.21 4.58
N ALA A 105 -4.91 -11.87 5.74
CA ALA A 105 -4.79 -11.17 7.03
C ALA A 105 -3.60 -10.19 7.07
N THR A 106 -2.56 -10.49 6.29
CA THR A 106 -1.34 -9.69 6.19
C THR A 106 -1.43 -8.49 5.25
N GLU A 107 -2.49 -8.40 4.44
CA GLU A 107 -2.72 -7.33 3.47
C GLU A 107 -3.90 -6.45 3.88
N GLN A 108 -4.52 -6.73 5.04
CA GLN A 108 -5.66 -5.97 5.53
C GLN A 108 -5.31 -4.49 5.67
N PRO A 109 -6.00 -3.59 4.95
CA PRO A 109 -5.70 -2.18 4.98
C PRO A 109 -6.06 -1.58 6.35
N ARG A 110 -5.30 -0.55 6.74
CA ARG A 110 -5.56 0.23 7.96
C ARG A 110 -6.62 1.30 7.74
N TYR A 111 -6.84 1.72 6.50
CA TYR A 111 -7.77 2.79 6.17
C TYR A 111 -8.79 2.36 5.13
N ILE A 112 -10.01 2.91 5.25
CA ILE A 112 -11.01 2.92 4.17
C ILE A 112 -11.18 4.36 3.73
N LEU A 113 -11.04 4.63 2.44
CA LEU A 113 -11.23 5.96 1.86
C LEU A 113 -12.32 5.92 0.79
N ALA A 114 -13.48 6.49 1.12
CA ALA A 114 -14.59 6.64 0.19
C ALA A 114 -14.67 8.07 -0.36
N SER A 115 -15.09 8.22 -1.61
CA SER A 115 -15.32 9.54 -2.20
C SER A 115 -16.45 9.53 -3.22
N ASP A 116 -17.22 10.61 -3.29
CA ASP A 116 -18.17 10.89 -4.37
C ASP A 116 -17.69 12.07 -5.25
N PHE A 117 -16.37 12.30 -5.26
CA PHE A 117 -15.66 13.42 -5.86
C PHE A 117 -15.88 14.78 -5.17
N GLU A 118 -17.04 15.00 -4.54
CA GLU A 118 -17.35 16.22 -3.81
C GLU A 118 -17.01 16.13 -2.32
N THR A 119 -17.11 14.93 -1.77
CA THR A 119 -16.95 14.62 -0.36
C THR A 119 -16.06 13.41 -0.19
N PHE A 120 -15.16 13.47 0.78
CA PHE A 120 -14.38 12.33 1.25
C PHE A 120 -14.96 11.81 2.55
N ARG A 121 -14.87 10.50 2.74
CA ARG A 121 -15.04 9.85 4.03
C ARG A 121 -13.88 8.91 4.29
N LEU A 122 -13.15 9.17 5.37
CA LEU A 122 -11.96 8.44 5.77
C LEU A 122 -12.23 7.73 7.10
N LEU A 123 -12.02 6.42 7.10
CA LEU A 123 -12.10 5.59 8.30
C LEU A 123 -10.72 4.99 8.59
N ARG A 124 -10.26 5.11 9.83
CA ARG A 124 -9.15 4.31 10.34
C ARG A 124 -9.70 3.06 11.04
N LEU A 125 -9.22 1.89 10.60
CA LEU A 125 -9.50 0.57 11.16
C LEU A 125 -8.43 0.21 12.20
N GLY A 126 -8.60 -0.93 12.89
CA GLY A 126 -7.61 -1.42 13.86
C GLY A 126 -7.98 -1.16 15.31
N ASP A 127 -7.07 -0.61 16.10
CA ASP A 127 -7.25 -0.39 17.54
C ASP A 127 -8.40 0.60 17.84
N PRO A 128 -9.39 0.25 18.69
CA PRO A 128 -10.45 1.15 19.12
C PRO A 128 -10.01 2.56 19.54
N GLU A 129 -8.85 2.73 20.17
CA GLU A 129 -8.36 4.04 20.63
C GLU A 129 -7.90 4.96 19.48
N GLN A 130 -7.54 4.36 18.34
CA GLN A 130 -7.05 5.08 17.16
C GLN A 130 -8.08 5.14 16.04
N ARG A 131 -9.19 4.41 16.16
CA ARG A 131 -10.27 4.44 15.17
C ARG A 131 -10.88 5.83 15.10
N PHE A 132 -11.05 6.31 13.88
CA PHE A 132 -11.84 7.49 13.59
C PHE A 132 -12.64 7.27 12.30
N ASP A 133 -13.70 8.05 12.16
CA ASP A 133 -14.55 8.13 10.98
C ASP A 133 -14.84 9.61 10.75
N VAL A 134 -14.21 10.19 9.72
CA VAL A 134 -14.31 11.60 9.41
C VAL A 134 -14.82 11.77 7.99
N THR A 135 -15.77 12.68 7.82
CA THR A 135 -16.33 13.06 6.51
C THR A 135 -16.08 14.53 6.30
N PHE A 136 -15.54 14.90 5.15
CA PHE A 136 -15.22 16.29 4.83
C PHE A 136 -15.36 16.59 3.32
N PRO A 137 -15.75 17.81 2.95
CA PRO A 137 -15.88 18.19 1.55
C PRO A 137 -14.51 18.37 0.89
N LEU A 138 -14.46 18.23 -0.44
CA LEU A 138 -13.27 18.47 -1.27
C LEU A 138 -12.64 19.85 -1.01
N GLY A 139 -13.44 20.85 -0.65
CA GLY A 139 -12.96 22.20 -0.32
C GLY A 139 -12.04 22.24 0.91
N GLU A 140 -12.25 21.32 1.85
CA GLU A 140 -11.57 21.23 3.14
C GLU A 140 -10.47 20.15 3.13
N VAL A 141 -10.20 19.49 2.00
CA VAL A 141 -9.19 18.43 1.89
C VAL A 141 -7.78 18.85 2.37
N THR A 142 -7.46 20.15 2.30
CA THR A 142 -6.18 20.70 2.75
C THR A 142 -6.09 20.85 4.26
N ASP A 143 -7.24 20.93 4.93
CA ASP A 143 -7.33 21.02 6.39
C ASP A 143 -7.16 19.63 7.03
N HIS A 144 -7.52 18.57 6.29
CA HIS A 144 -7.38 17.17 6.70
C HIS A 144 -6.06 16.50 6.27
N VAL A 145 -4.98 17.29 6.14
CA VAL A 145 -3.66 16.76 5.77
C VAL A 145 -3.11 15.80 6.81
N ASP A 146 -3.40 16.05 8.09
CA ASP A 146 -2.87 15.25 9.19
C ASP A 146 -3.52 13.87 9.28
N GLU A 147 -4.75 13.71 8.81
CA GLU A 147 -5.43 12.43 8.67
C GLU A 147 -5.03 11.71 7.37
N LEU A 148 -4.55 12.43 6.36
CA LEU A 148 -4.18 11.88 5.05
C LEU A 148 -2.68 11.59 4.87
N LYS A 149 -1.82 12.05 5.79
CA LYS A 149 -0.36 11.91 5.70
C LYS A 149 0.14 10.45 5.63
N PHE A 150 -0.67 9.48 6.06
CA PHE A 150 -0.35 8.05 5.91
C PHE A 150 -0.10 7.66 4.44
N LEU A 151 -0.73 8.35 3.48
CA LEU A 151 -0.53 8.11 2.06
C LEU A 151 0.89 8.49 1.61
N ALA A 152 1.56 9.40 2.31
CA ALA A 152 2.95 9.76 2.03
C ALA A 152 3.96 8.91 2.83
N GLY A 153 3.52 7.81 3.45
CA GLY A 153 4.37 6.94 4.29
C GLY A 153 4.57 7.47 5.72
N TYR A 154 3.96 8.60 6.08
CA TYR A 154 4.02 9.16 7.43
C TYR A 154 2.80 8.70 8.23
N ASP A 155 2.78 7.45 8.71
CA ASP A 155 1.78 7.04 9.71
C ASP A 155 2.37 7.22 11.12
N GLU A 156 2.25 8.42 11.69
CA GLU A 156 2.68 8.74 13.08
C GLU A 156 1.97 7.90 14.15
N SER A 157 0.92 7.17 13.77
CA SER A 157 0.16 6.29 14.65
C SER A 157 0.52 4.81 14.49
N MET A 158 1.59 4.47 13.76
CA MET A 158 2.26 3.19 14.01
C MET A 158 2.75 3.19 15.46
N THR A 159 2.10 2.38 16.30
CA THR A 159 2.58 2.23 17.66
C THR A 159 3.92 1.50 17.63
N ARG A 160 4.77 1.74 18.63
CA ARG A 160 6.02 0.99 18.82
C ARG A 160 5.78 -0.54 18.81
N GLU A 161 4.61 -0.98 19.24
CA GLU A 161 4.19 -2.39 19.23
C GLU A 161 3.92 -2.91 17.80
N GLU A 162 3.33 -2.07 16.94
CA GLU A 162 3.10 -2.41 15.54
C GLU A 162 4.40 -2.37 14.70
N GLU A 163 5.28 -1.40 14.97
CA GLU A 163 6.65 -1.41 14.42
C GLU A 163 7.40 -2.67 14.84
N GLN A 164 7.29 -3.07 16.11
CA GLN A 164 7.87 -4.32 16.61
C GLN A 164 7.26 -5.53 15.92
N ALA A 165 5.94 -5.59 15.75
CA ALA A 165 5.27 -6.70 15.07
C ALA A 165 5.68 -6.79 13.60
N ALA A 166 5.78 -5.66 12.90
CA ALA A 166 6.26 -5.59 11.53
C ALA A 166 7.75 -6.01 11.43
N SER A 167 8.58 -5.53 12.35
CA SER A 167 10.00 -5.92 12.45
C SER A 167 10.15 -7.42 12.69
N ILE A 168 9.40 -7.99 13.64
CA ILE A 168 9.42 -9.44 13.93
C ILE A 168 8.99 -10.23 12.69
N LYS A 169 7.97 -9.77 11.96
CA LYS A 169 7.50 -10.42 10.75
C LYS A 169 8.53 -10.35 9.62
N ALA A 170 9.18 -9.20 9.44
CA ALA A 170 10.27 -9.04 8.48
C ALA A 170 11.46 -9.96 8.83
N SER A 171 11.86 -10.02 10.11
CA SER A 171 12.90 -10.93 10.60
C SER A 171 12.55 -12.39 10.33
N LYS A 172 11.29 -12.80 10.51
CA LYS A 172 10.83 -14.17 10.18
C LYS A 172 10.88 -14.46 8.68
N ILE A 173 10.55 -13.50 7.82
CA ILE A 173 10.67 -13.68 6.36
C ILE A 173 12.14 -13.83 5.96
N MET A 174 13.05 -13.03 6.55
CA MET A 174 14.49 -13.15 6.31
C MET A 174 15.05 -14.48 6.82
N ALA A 175 14.62 -14.95 7.99
CA ALA A 175 14.99 -16.26 8.53
C ALA A 175 14.49 -17.40 7.65
N ASN A 176 13.22 -17.36 7.21
CA ASN A 176 12.68 -18.37 6.29
C ASN A 176 13.41 -18.38 4.95
N LEU A 177 13.80 -17.21 4.42
CA LEU A 177 14.58 -17.11 3.19
C LEU A 177 16.00 -17.68 3.37
N PHE A 178 16.60 -17.47 4.54
CA PHE A 178 17.88 -18.07 4.89
C PHE A 178 17.80 -19.60 4.93
N THR A 179 16.85 -20.16 5.68
CA THR A 179 16.63 -21.62 5.77
C THR A 179 16.34 -22.23 4.39
N ALA A 180 15.54 -21.56 3.56
CA ALA A 180 15.24 -22.04 2.21
C ALA A 180 16.46 -22.05 1.27
N MET A 181 17.47 -21.20 1.52
CA MET A 181 18.69 -21.12 0.71
C MET A 181 19.84 -21.97 1.26
N ALA A 182 19.97 -22.09 2.58
CA ALA A 182 21.04 -22.84 3.24
C ALA A 182 20.68 -24.30 3.54
N GLY A 183 19.40 -24.69 3.40
CA GLY A 183 18.91 -26.03 3.68
C GLY A 183 18.49 -26.25 5.14
N ASP A 184 17.69 -27.29 5.38
CA ASP A 184 17.11 -27.63 6.69
C ASP A 184 18.14 -28.11 7.73
N GLU A 185 19.44 -28.20 7.39
CA GLU A 185 20.50 -28.64 8.32
C GLU A 185 21.11 -27.50 9.16
N VAL A 186 20.68 -26.24 8.96
CA VAL A 186 21.16 -25.10 9.76
C VAL A 186 20.23 -24.89 10.97
N ASP A 187 20.48 -25.65 12.04
CA ASP A 187 19.66 -25.70 13.26
C ASP A 187 19.98 -24.56 14.28
N GLU A 188 20.61 -23.47 13.85
CA GLU A 188 20.94 -22.34 14.73
C GLU A 188 20.41 -21.00 14.22
N ASP A 189 19.67 -20.31 15.09
CA ASP A 189 19.19 -18.95 14.87
C ASP A 189 20.38 -18.00 14.59
N VAL A 190 20.38 -17.38 13.41
CA VAL A 190 21.39 -16.43 12.90
C VAL A 190 21.60 -15.21 13.83
N ALA A 191 20.74 -15.04 14.84
CA ALA A 191 20.75 -13.92 15.76
C ALA A 191 21.79 -14.03 16.90
N ASP A 192 22.05 -15.24 17.43
CA ASP A 192 22.81 -15.39 18.68
C ASP A 192 24.12 -16.19 18.57
N ALA A 193 24.40 -16.81 17.43
CA ALA A 193 25.67 -17.49 17.19
C ALA A 193 26.05 -17.50 15.70
N ALA A 194 26.52 -16.37 15.17
CA ALA A 194 27.31 -16.41 13.94
C ALA A 194 28.62 -17.18 14.25
N PRO A 195 28.95 -18.25 13.53
CA PRO A 195 30.16 -19.01 13.79
C PRO A 195 31.39 -18.10 13.73
N THR A 196 32.15 -18.06 14.82
CA THR A 196 33.30 -17.15 14.95
C THR A 196 34.56 -17.67 14.24
N ASN A 197 34.47 -18.83 13.59
CA ASN A 197 35.60 -19.53 13.01
C ASN A 197 35.30 -19.97 11.56
N PRO A 198 36.09 -19.54 10.55
CA PRO A 198 35.84 -19.82 9.13
C PRO A 198 35.91 -21.30 8.72
N GLN A 199 36.34 -22.17 9.63
CA GLN A 199 36.55 -23.60 9.37
C GLN A 199 35.29 -24.44 9.65
N ASP A 200 34.32 -23.87 10.36
CA ASP A 200 33.07 -24.54 10.77
C ASP A 200 31.83 -23.95 10.06
N GLU A 201 31.98 -22.89 9.25
CA GLU A 201 30.90 -22.39 8.38
C GLU A 201 30.90 -23.16 7.06
N ASP A 202 29.81 -23.88 6.78
CA ASP A 202 29.59 -24.43 5.45
C ASP A 202 29.62 -23.29 4.41
N GLU A 203 30.36 -23.50 3.31
CA GLU A 203 30.55 -22.48 2.26
C GLU A 203 29.20 -21.95 1.72
N GLU A 204 28.17 -22.80 1.72
CA GLU A 204 26.80 -22.44 1.35
C GLU A 204 26.13 -21.51 2.37
N VAL A 205 26.32 -21.73 3.67
CA VAL A 205 25.83 -20.88 4.76
C VAL A 205 26.48 -19.50 4.67
N GLN A 206 27.79 -19.44 4.48
CA GLN A 206 28.51 -18.18 4.35
C GLN A 206 28.06 -17.37 3.13
N ARG A 207 27.89 -18.03 1.97
CA ARG A 207 27.36 -17.38 0.75
C ARG A 207 25.94 -16.86 0.94
N THR A 208 25.10 -17.63 1.63
CA THR A 208 23.72 -17.26 1.96
C THR A 208 23.68 -16.02 2.86
N SER A 209 24.48 -15.99 3.93
CA SER A 209 24.59 -14.85 4.85
C SER A 209 25.05 -13.57 4.15
N VAL A 210 26.08 -13.67 3.30
CA VAL A 210 26.58 -12.51 2.52
C VAL A 210 25.52 -12.02 1.54
N PHE A 211 24.79 -12.92 0.89
CA PHE A 211 23.72 -12.56 -0.04
C PHE A 211 22.55 -11.85 0.67
N LEU A 212 22.08 -12.37 1.79
CA LEU A 212 21.01 -11.74 2.57
C LEU A 212 21.41 -10.39 3.14
N THR A 213 22.64 -10.26 3.62
CA THR A 213 23.15 -8.97 4.11
C THR A 213 23.15 -7.93 3.00
N ARG A 214 23.52 -8.31 1.78
CA ARG A 214 23.44 -7.42 0.60
C ARG A 214 22.01 -7.07 0.23
N LEU A 215 21.09 -8.04 0.29
CA LEU A 215 19.67 -7.83 0.04
C LEU A 215 19.09 -6.82 1.05
N LEU A 216 19.42 -6.97 2.34
CA LEU A 216 19.01 -6.07 3.41
C LEU A 216 19.52 -4.64 3.16
N PHE A 217 20.79 -4.49 2.77
CA PHE A 217 21.35 -3.18 2.40
C PHE A 217 20.67 -2.54 1.19
N LEU A 218 20.29 -3.34 0.19
CA LEU A 218 19.58 -2.84 -0.99
C LEU A 218 18.16 -2.38 -0.63
N LEU A 219 17.42 -3.18 0.16
CA LEU A 219 16.08 -2.84 0.64
C LEU A 219 16.11 -1.59 1.52
N PHE A 220 17.07 -1.50 2.45
CA PHE A 220 17.26 -0.31 3.29
C PHE A 220 17.64 0.91 2.45
N GLY A 221 18.52 0.75 1.45
CA GLY A 221 18.91 1.86 0.59
C GLY A 221 17.77 2.38 -0.28
N ASP A 222 16.84 1.53 -0.68
CA ASP A 222 15.62 1.93 -1.41
C ASP A 222 14.68 2.74 -0.50
N ASP A 223 14.45 2.27 0.72
CA ASP A 223 13.60 2.96 1.72
C ASP A 223 14.22 4.30 2.19
N ALA A 224 15.54 4.34 2.36
CA ALA A 224 16.28 5.55 2.73
C ALA A 224 16.48 6.55 1.56
N GLY A 225 16.00 6.23 0.35
CA GLY A 225 16.14 7.08 -0.82
C GLY A 225 17.60 7.29 -1.26
N LEU A 226 18.50 6.33 -0.98
CA LEU A 226 19.90 6.39 -1.38
C LEU A 226 20.08 6.25 -2.90
N TRP A 227 19.03 5.83 -3.61
CA TRP A 227 19.01 5.61 -5.06
C TRP A 227 17.85 6.38 -5.72
N GLU A 228 17.97 6.69 -7.02
CA GLU A 228 16.85 7.21 -7.82
C GLU A 228 15.73 6.15 -7.87
N GLN A 229 14.52 6.52 -7.43
CA GLN A 229 13.36 5.62 -7.43
C GLN A 229 13.09 5.09 -8.84
N ASP A 230 12.85 3.77 -8.96
CA ASP A 230 12.53 3.00 -10.19
C ASP A 230 13.68 2.23 -10.91
N ARG A 231 14.60 1.55 -10.20
CA ARG A 231 15.48 0.54 -10.86
C ARG A 231 15.35 -0.91 -10.40
N TYR A 232 14.81 -1.20 -9.21
CA TYR A 232 14.86 -2.57 -8.69
C TYR A 232 13.71 -3.46 -9.19
N LEU A 233 12.48 -2.96 -9.29
CA LEU A 233 11.34 -3.74 -9.78
C LEU A 233 11.33 -3.96 -11.30
N SER A 234 12.10 -3.16 -12.06
CA SER A 234 12.22 -3.28 -13.52
C SER A 234 13.42 -4.09 -13.98
N CYS A 235 14.29 -4.53 -13.06
CA CYS A 235 15.43 -5.37 -13.41
C CYS A 235 15.04 -6.83 -13.17
N PRO A 236 14.83 -7.64 -14.22
CA PRO A 236 14.85 -9.08 -14.02
C PRO A 236 16.23 -9.39 -13.45
N LEU A 237 16.29 -10.09 -12.32
CA LEU A 237 17.48 -10.80 -11.90
C LEU A 237 17.77 -11.82 -13.00
N ARG A 238 18.45 -11.37 -14.06
CA ARG A 238 19.02 -12.21 -15.09
C ARG A 238 20.18 -12.92 -14.41
N PHE A 239 19.88 -14.07 -13.83
CA PHE A 239 20.89 -15.05 -13.54
C PHE A 239 21.66 -15.30 -14.83
N PRO A 240 23.00 -15.20 -14.85
CA PRO A 240 23.79 -15.66 -15.97
C PRO A 240 23.75 -17.20 -15.94
N SER A 241 22.63 -17.77 -16.39
CA SER A 241 22.56 -19.15 -16.82
C SER A 241 23.04 -19.18 -18.26
N ASP A 242 24.37 -19.21 -18.42
CA ASP A 242 25.00 -20.07 -19.43
C ASP A 242 26.46 -20.36 -19.02
N CYS A 243 26.64 -21.63 -18.71
CA CYS A 243 27.87 -22.37 -18.53
C CYS A 243 28.83 -22.26 -19.72
N ARG A 244 30.14 -22.45 -19.41
CA ARG A 244 31.19 -23.11 -20.22
C ARG A 244 31.50 -22.60 -21.63
#